data_AF-A0A2N2WBJ8-F1
#
_entry.id   AF-A0A2N2WBJ8-F1
#
_cell.length_a   1.000
_cell.length_b   1.000
_cell.length_c   1.000
_cell.angle_alpha   90.00
_cell.angle_beta   90.00
_cell.angle_gamma   90.00
#
_symmetry.space_group_name_H-M   'P 1'
#
loop_
_entity.id
_entity.type
_entity.pdbx_description
1 polymer ?
#
loop_
_entity_poly.entity_id
_entity_poly.type
_entity_poly.pdbx_seq_one_letter_code
_entity_poly.pdbx_strand_id
1 'polypeptide(L)'
;MKYFYILLVMIVFLFSGRVGAQQVAMNNEKERPSGNVYSEIDRVSSLLISDPQNEKLLSERSLMYAKIGEYEKALSDIDQGLSSHPESYRLYYTKTLILLRRQHTKSALEAIEKAVELEANENNLYLRATVYASLGETREAILDINSILALNPRCDYCYLQKALWCSD
;
A
#
# COMPACT_ATOMS: atom_id res chain seq x y z
N MET A 1 43.70 32.96 25.42
CA MET A 1 43.27 31.75 26.16
C MET A 1 41.78 31.41 25.98
N LYS A 2 40.81 32.34 26.18
CA LYS A 2 39.37 32.04 26.01
C LYS A 2 38.94 31.63 24.57
N TYR A 3 39.51 32.24 23.53
CA TYR A 3 39.15 31.95 22.14
C TYR A 3 39.60 30.56 21.63
N PHE A 4 40.70 30.03 22.16
CA PHE A 4 41.22 28.73 21.75
C PHE A 4 40.32 27.58 22.26
N TYR A 5 39.75 27.74 23.45
CA TYR A 5 38.84 26.75 24.03
C TYR A 5 37.49 26.70 23.30
N ILE A 6 36.97 27.86 22.87
CA ILE A 6 35.71 27.93 22.10
C ILE A 6 35.86 27.28 20.73
N LEU A 7 37.00 27.47 20.06
CA LEU A 7 37.28 26.83 18.76
C LEU A 7 37.38 25.30 18.89
N LEU A 8 37.99 24.80 19.97
CA LEU A 8 38.17 23.37 20.21
C LEU A 8 36.86 22.65 20.55
N VAL A 9 35.94 23.31 21.28
CA VAL A 9 34.60 22.76 21.56
C VAL A 9 33.73 22.71 20.30
N MET A 10 33.81 23.69 19.40
CA MET A 10 33.04 23.67 18.14
C MET A 10 33.46 22.53 17.20
N ILE A 11 34.75 22.19 17.14
CA ILE A 11 35.25 21.11 16.29
C ILE A 11 34.78 19.74 16.80
N VAL A 12 34.72 19.54 18.13
CA VAL A 12 34.21 18.28 18.73
C VAL A 12 32.72 18.07 18.42
N PHE A 13 31.92 19.14 18.36
CA PHE A 13 30.50 19.06 17.99
C PHE A 13 30.27 18.83 16.49
N LEU A 14 31.17 19.30 15.61
CA LEU A 14 31.07 19.06 14.17
C LEU A 14 31.40 17.61 13.77
N PHE A 15 32.23 16.91 14.56
CA PHE A 15 32.57 15.51 14.31
C PHE A 15 31.58 14.51 14.91
N SER A 16 30.96 14.80 16.06
CA SER A 16 29.98 13.90 16.68
C SER A 16 28.67 13.78 15.89
N GLY A 17 28.25 14.83 15.17
CA GLY A 17 27.05 14.83 14.33
C GLY A 17 27.15 13.96 13.07
N ARG A 18 28.34 13.83 12.47
CA ARG A 18 28.55 13.01 11.26
C ARG A 18 28.68 11.51 11.56
N VAL A 19 29.33 11.16 12.66
CA VAL A 19 29.52 9.75 13.05
C VAL A 19 28.18 9.10 13.41
N GLY A 20 27.24 9.82 14.05
CA GLY A 20 25.91 9.29 14.36
C GLY A 20 25.08 8.93 13.13
N ALA A 21 25.04 9.79 12.11
CA ALA A 21 24.30 9.53 10.88
C ALA A 21 24.90 8.37 10.07
N GLN A 22 26.24 8.28 10.04
CA GLN A 22 26.95 7.21 9.34
C GLN A 22 26.81 5.86 10.08
N GLN A 23 26.80 5.88 11.41
CA GLN A 23 26.56 4.70 12.24
C GLN A 23 25.11 4.20 12.11
N VAL A 24 24.12 5.10 12.05
CA VAL A 24 22.71 4.74 11.81
C VAL A 24 22.52 4.15 10.40
N ALA A 25 23.17 4.73 9.38
CA ALA A 25 23.15 4.17 8.03
C ALA A 25 23.77 2.77 7.97
N MET A 26 24.92 2.56 8.63
CA MET A 26 25.57 1.24 8.68
C MET A 26 24.81 0.22 9.56
N ASN A 27 24.12 0.66 10.61
CA ASN A 27 23.29 -0.21 11.45
C ASN A 27 22.04 -0.69 10.68
N ASN A 28 21.45 0.17 9.83
CA ASN A 28 20.33 -0.19 8.94
C ASN A 28 20.74 -1.11 7.77
N GLU A 29 22.03 -1.13 7.40
CA GLU A 29 22.55 -2.06 6.40
C GLU A 29 22.74 -3.48 6.94
N LYS A 30 23.01 -3.62 8.24
CA LYS A 30 23.40 -4.90 8.87
C LYS A 30 22.21 -5.82 9.21
N GLU A 31 20.99 -5.31 9.18
CA GLU A 31 19.74 -6.06 9.42
C GLU A 31 18.92 -6.29 8.15
N ARG A 32 19.53 -6.29 6.95
CA ARG A 32 18.79 -6.57 5.71
C ARG A 32 18.67 -8.09 5.51
N PRO A 33 17.54 -8.75 5.86
CA PRO A 33 17.43 -10.19 5.79
C PRO A 33 17.34 -10.59 4.31
N SER A 34 18.13 -11.56 3.89
CA SER A 34 18.15 -12.12 2.53
C SER A 34 16.75 -12.52 2.05
N GLY A 35 16.30 -11.95 0.92
CA GLY A 35 14.89 -11.98 0.47
C GLY A 35 14.15 -10.66 0.72
N ASN A 36 14.88 -9.55 0.69
CA ASN A 36 14.49 -8.29 1.28
C ASN A 36 13.54 -7.48 0.38
N VAL A 37 12.38 -7.06 0.91
CA VAL A 37 11.44 -6.15 0.22
C VAL A 37 12.15 -4.91 -0.33
N TYR A 38 13.20 -4.42 0.33
CA TYR A 38 14.04 -3.32 -0.17
C TYR A 38 14.76 -3.64 -1.48
N SER A 39 15.34 -4.83 -1.65
CA SER A 39 16.01 -5.21 -2.90
C SER A 39 15.05 -5.30 -4.08
N GLU A 40 13.81 -5.69 -3.81
CA GLU A 40 12.76 -5.77 -4.81
C GLU A 40 12.24 -4.36 -5.17
N ILE A 41 12.11 -3.47 -4.18
CA ILE A 41 11.83 -2.05 -4.42
C ILE A 41 12.91 -1.43 -5.31
N ASP A 42 14.19 -1.70 -5.06
CA ASP A 42 15.30 -1.19 -5.87
C ASP A 42 15.24 -1.74 -7.31
N ARG A 43 14.96 -3.04 -7.46
CA ARG A 43 14.78 -3.69 -8.77
C ARG A 43 13.65 -3.02 -9.55
N VAL A 44 12.47 -2.91 -8.96
CA VAL A 44 11.30 -2.29 -9.62
C VAL A 44 11.57 -0.81 -9.91
N SER A 45 12.22 -0.10 -9.00
CA SER A 45 12.59 1.31 -9.21
C SER A 45 13.52 1.49 -10.40
N SER A 46 14.47 0.59 -10.63
CA SER A 46 15.33 0.63 -11.80
C SER A 46 14.56 0.42 -13.11
N LEU A 47 13.54 -0.44 -13.12
CA LEU A 47 12.69 -0.67 -14.30
C LEU A 47 11.81 0.55 -14.61
N LEU A 48 11.31 1.22 -13.58
CA LEU A 48 10.51 2.44 -13.71
C LEU A 48 11.32 3.62 -14.27
N ILE A 49 12.65 3.58 -14.28
CA ILE A 49 13.46 4.60 -14.99
C ILE A 49 13.19 4.52 -16.50
N SER A 50 13.08 3.31 -17.04
CA SER A 50 12.80 3.09 -18.47
C SER A 50 11.34 3.23 -18.86
N ASP A 51 10.43 2.94 -17.93
CA ASP A 51 8.98 3.03 -18.15
C ASP A 51 8.29 3.60 -16.89
N PRO A 52 8.33 4.93 -16.70
CA PRO A 52 7.88 5.55 -15.46
C PRO A 52 6.39 5.36 -15.18
N GLN A 53 5.58 5.19 -16.23
CA GLN A 53 4.12 5.12 -16.13
C GLN A 53 3.62 3.68 -16.25
N ASN A 54 4.50 2.69 -16.04
CA ASN A 54 4.11 1.29 -16.05
C ASN A 54 3.19 1.00 -14.85
N GLU A 55 1.90 0.90 -15.13
CA GLU A 55 0.85 0.63 -14.15
C GLU A 55 1.16 -0.55 -13.24
N LYS A 56 1.65 -1.66 -13.82
CA LYS A 56 1.94 -2.89 -13.11
C LYS A 56 3.10 -2.70 -12.15
N LEU A 57 4.20 -2.12 -12.61
CA LEU A 57 5.39 -1.88 -11.76
C LEU A 57 5.10 -0.87 -10.64
N LEU A 58 4.33 0.19 -10.92
CA LEU A 58 3.89 1.15 -9.91
C LEU A 58 3.02 0.47 -8.85
N SER A 59 2.06 -0.36 -9.27
CA SER A 59 1.22 -1.14 -8.34
C SER A 59 2.05 -2.12 -7.49
N GLU A 60 2.97 -2.85 -8.11
CA GLU A 60 3.88 -3.78 -7.41
C GLU A 60 4.76 -3.06 -6.37
N ARG A 61 5.40 -1.94 -6.75
CA ARG A 61 6.24 -1.15 -5.84
C ARG A 61 5.41 -0.52 -4.72
N SER A 62 4.20 -0.05 -5.02
CA SER A 62 3.31 0.51 -4.00
C SER A 62 2.94 -0.51 -2.92
N LEU A 63 2.65 -1.76 -3.30
CA LEU A 63 2.37 -2.85 -2.36
C LEU A 63 3.58 -3.17 -1.50
N MET A 64 4.79 -3.10 -2.06
CA MET A 64 6.03 -3.29 -1.32
C MET A 64 6.27 -2.16 -0.31
N TYR A 65 6.08 -0.90 -0.72
CA TYR A 65 6.12 0.24 0.19
C TYR A 65 5.10 0.12 1.32
N ALA A 66 3.86 -0.26 1.01
CA ALA A 66 2.83 -0.48 2.01
C ALA A 66 3.16 -1.63 2.97
N LYS A 67 3.86 -2.67 2.49
CA LYS A 67 4.32 -3.80 3.34
C LYS A 67 5.36 -3.37 4.37
N ILE A 68 6.18 -2.37 4.06
CA ILE A 68 7.19 -1.81 4.99
C ILE A 68 6.69 -0.55 5.74
N GLY A 69 5.41 -0.19 5.60
CA GLY A 69 4.80 0.95 6.31
C GLY A 69 5.04 2.32 5.66
N GLU A 70 5.66 2.36 4.47
CA GLU A 70 5.93 3.58 3.70
C GLU A 70 4.70 3.98 2.87
N TYR A 71 3.57 4.24 3.55
CA TYR A 71 2.28 4.41 2.88
C TYR A 71 2.20 5.63 1.96
N GLU A 72 2.91 6.72 2.29
CA GLU A 72 2.98 7.92 1.47
C GLU A 72 3.65 7.64 0.12
N LYS A 73 4.75 6.86 0.13
CA LYS A 73 5.41 6.43 -1.11
C LYS A 73 4.52 5.49 -1.90
N ALA A 74 3.82 4.59 -1.21
CA ALA A 74 2.87 3.69 -1.86
C ALA A 74 1.75 4.46 -2.58
N LEU A 75 1.13 5.43 -1.91
CA LEU A 75 0.08 6.25 -2.51
C LEU A 75 0.62 7.16 -3.62
N SER A 76 1.85 7.65 -3.51
CA SER A 76 2.50 8.41 -4.58
C SER A 76 2.65 7.59 -5.86
N ASP A 77 3.08 6.32 -5.76
CA ASP A 77 3.17 5.43 -6.92
C ASP A 77 1.79 5.17 -7.56
N ILE A 78 0.77 5.00 -6.72
CA ILE A 78 -0.61 4.83 -7.19
C ILE A 78 -1.13 6.08 -7.89
N ASP A 79 -0.92 7.26 -7.32
CA ASP A 79 -1.39 8.52 -7.91
C ASP A 79 -0.62 8.82 -9.22
N GLN A 80 0.67 8.48 -9.29
CA GLN A 80 1.44 8.50 -10.54
C GLN A 80 0.82 7.57 -11.59
N GLY A 81 0.48 6.32 -11.22
CA GLY A 81 -0.16 5.37 -12.13
C GLY A 81 -1.51 5.87 -12.63
N LEU A 82 -2.36 6.36 -11.72
CA LEU A 82 -3.71 6.84 -12.03
C LEU A 82 -3.68 8.12 -12.88
N SER A 83 -2.61 8.92 -12.80
CA SER A 83 -2.44 10.08 -13.68
C SER A 83 -2.32 9.71 -15.17
N SER A 84 -1.80 8.51 -15.46
CA SER A 84 -1.62 8.01 -16.84
C SER A 84 -2.66 6.98 -17.25
N HIS A 85 -3.17 6.22 -16.28
CA HIS A 85 -4.17 5.16 -16.48
C HIS A 85 -5.37 5.42 -15.55
N PRO A 86 -6.15 6.49 -15.79
CA PRO A 86 -7.25 6.89 -14.91
C PRO A 86 -8.39 5.87 -14.84
N GLU A 87 -8.46 4.93 -15.78
CA GLU A 87 -9.46 3.87 -15.84
C GLU A 87 -8.90 2.50 -15.40
N SER A 88 -7.75 2.48 -14.70
CA SER A 88 -7.21 1.22 -14.16
C SER A 88 -7.93 0.80 -12.88
N TYR A 89 -8.80 -0.20 -13.01
CA TYR A 89 -9.39 -0.85 -11.83
C TYR A 89 -8.33 -1.48 -10.90
N ARG A 90 -7.17 -1.90 -11.44
CA ARG A 90 -6.10 -2.54 -10.66
C ARG A 90 -5.41 -1.54 -9.74
N LEU A 91 -5.18 -0.32 -10.21
CA LEU A 91 -4.61 0.75 -9.39
C LEU A 91 -5.60 1.17 -8.30
N TYR A 92 -6.89 1.29 -8.61
CA TYR A 92 -7.91 1.56 -7.61
C TYR A 92 -8.02 0.43 -6.56
N TYR A 93 -8.00 -0.84 -6.99
CA TYR A 93 -7.94 -1.99 -6.08
C TYR A 93 -6.73 -1.93 -5.15
N THR A 94 -5.53 -1.67 -5.69
CA THR A 94 -4.32 -1.53 -4.87
C THR A 94 -4.40 -0.32 -3.94
N LYS A 95 -4.96 0.81 -4.39
CA LYS A 95 -5.24 1.99 -3.55
C LYS A 95 -6.09 1.63 -2.35
N THR A 96 -7.17 0.86 -2.56
CA THR A 96 -8.04 0.36 -1.49
C THR A 96 -7.25 -0.45 -0.46
N LEU A 97 -6.41 -1.40 -0.90
CA LEU A 97 -5.61 -2.21 0.01
C LEU A 97 -4.67 -1.36 0.88
N ILE A 98 -4.04 -0.35 0.28
CA ILE A 98 -3.15 0.57 1.00
C ILE A 98 -3.94 1.41 2.02
N LEU A 99 -5.10 1.95 1.62
CA LEU A 99 -5.94 2.76 2.49
C LEU A 99 -6.51 1.97 3.67
N LEU A 100 -6.89 0.70 3.46
CA LEU A 100 -7.32 -0.19 4.53
C LEU A 100 -6.20 -0.45 5.55
N ARG A 101 -4.95 -0.64 5.10
CA ARG A 101 -3.80 -0.76 6.01
C ARG A 101 -3.57 0.50 6.85
N ARG A 102 -3.97 1.67 6.34
CA ARG A 102 -3.97 2.94 7.06
C ARG A 102 -5.22 3.19 7.91
N GLN A 103 -6.17 2.26 7.94
CA GLN A 103 -7.48 2.43 8.60
C GLN A 103 -8.31 3.60 8.03
N HIS A 104 -8.04 4.00 6.79
CA HIS A 104 -8.79 5.03 6.07
C HIS A 104 -9.97 4.39 5.32
N THR A 105 -10.85 3.70 6.04
CA THR A 105 -11.88 2.82 5.46
C THR A 105 -12.85 3.55 4.52
N LYS A 106 -13.24 4.79 4.83
CA LYS A 106 -14.14 5.57 3.95
C LYS A 106 -13.50 5.89 2.61
N SER A 107 -12.25 6.35 2.59
CA SER A 107 -11.52 6.58 1.34
C SER A 107 -11.23 5.28 0.59
N ALA A 108 -11.06 4.16 1.33
CA ALA A 108 -10.92 2.84 0.72
C ALA A 108 -12.21 2.42 -0.01
N LEU A 109 -13.38 2.77 0.54
CA LEU A 109 -14.68 2.55 -0.08
C LEU A 109 -14.78 3.31 -1.42
N GLU A 110 -14.47 4.60 -1.43
CA GLU A 110 -14.49 5.41 -2.66
C GLU A 110 -13.59 4.81 -3.75
N ALA A 111 -12.39 4.35 -3.38
CA ALA A 111 -11.46 3.73 -4.32
C ALA A 111 -11.99 2.38 -4.86
N ILE A 112 -12.55 1.52 -4.00
CA ILE A 112 -13.02 0.21 -4.45
C ILE A 112 -14.32 0.32 -5.25
N GLU A 113 -15.16 1.30 -4.97
CA GLU A 113 -16.33 1.62 -5.78
C GLU A 113 -15.92 1.99 -7.21
N LYS A 114 -14.86 2.79 -7.38
CA LYS A 114 -14.30 3.04 -8.71
C LYS A 114 -13.73 1.80 -9.38
N ALA A 115 -13.02 0.93 -8.65
CA ALA A 115 -12.55 -0.33 -9.23
C ALA A 115 -13.72 -1.23 -9.69
N VAL A 116 -14.81 -1.31 -8.93
CA VAL A 116 -16.00 -2.11 -9.30
C VAL A 116 -16.77 -1.48 -10.45
N GLU A 117 -16.88 -0.15 -10.52
CA GLU A 117 -17.49 0.57 -11.65
C GLU A 117 -16.75 0.29 -12.95
N LEU A 118 -15.41 0.25 -12.90
CA LEU A 118 -14.56 -0.05 -14.05
C LEU A 118 -14.59 -1.54 -14.41
N GLU A 119 -14.57 -2.43 -13.41
CA GLU A 119 -14.60 -3.88 -13.61
C GLU A 119 -15.20 -4.59 -12.39
N ALA A 120 -16.42 -5.11 -12.53
CA ALA A 120 -17.13 -5.85 -11.48
C ALA A 120 -16.74 -7.34 -11.44
N ASN A 121 -15.45 -7.63 -11.24
CA ASN A 121 -14.96 -9.00 -11.08
C ASN A 121 -15.05 -9.51 -9.63
N GLU A 122 -14.86 -10.82 -9.45
CA GLU A 122 -14.93 -11.49 -8.14
C GLU A 122 -14.04 -10.81 -7.06
N ASN A 123 -12.81 -10.45 -7.39
CA ASN A 123 -11.87 -9.84 -6.43
C ASN A 123 -12.31 -8.43 -6.00
N ASN A 124 -12.76 -7.61 -6.94
CA ASN A 124 -13.19 -6.24 -6.67
C ASN A 124 -14.47 -6.24 -5.83
N LEU A 125 -15.44 -7.08 -6.19
CA LEU A 125 -16.69 -7.27 -5.43
C LEU A 125 -16.41 -7.78 -4.02
N TYR A 126 -15.52 -8.77 -3.87
CA TYR A 126 -15.19 -9.32 -2.56
C TYR A 126 -14.50 -8.30 -1.66
N LEU A 127 -13.55 -7.53 -2.21
CA LEU A 127 -12.89 -6.49 -1.45
C LEU A 127 -13.89 -5.40 -1.05
N ARG A 128 -14.79 -4.97 -1.94
CA ARG A 128 -15.84 -3.99 -1.60
C ARG A 128 -16.77 -4.51 -0.51
N ALA A 129 -17.21 -5.77 -0.60
CA ALA A 129 -18.01 -6.40 0.44
C ALA A 129 -17.32 -6.35 1.81
N THR A 130 -16.01 -6.62 1.83
CA THR A 130 -15.19 -6.54 3.05
C THR A 130 -15.12 -5.11 3.59
N VAL A 131 -15.00 -4.11 2.71
CA VAL A 131 -15.02 -2.69 3.10
C VAL A 131 -16.38 -2.31 3.69
N TYR A 132 -17.48 -2.66 3.03
CA TYR A 132 -18.85 -2.43 3.54
C TYR A 132 -19.05 -3.07 4.92
N ALA A 133 -18.67 -4.34 5.09
CA ALA A 133 -18.77 -5.02 6.37
C ALA A 133 -17.96 -4.30 7.47
N SER A 134 -16.76 -3.81 7.15
CA SER A 134 -15.94 -3.04 8.12
C SER A 134 -16.53 -1.68 8.51
N LEU A 135 -17.48 -1.15 7.72
CA LEU A 135 -18.24 0.06 8.01
C LEU A 135 -19.58 -0.23 8.70
N GLY A 136 -19.95 -1.51 8.90
CA GLY A 136 -21.25 -1.92 9.41
C GLY A 136 -22.36 -1.94 8.35
N GLU A 137 -22.00 -1.80 7.07
CA GLU A 137 -22.91 -1.82 5.92
C GLU A 137 -23.11 -3.27 5.44
N THR A 138 -23.57 -4.13 6.36
CA THR A 138 -23.65 -5.58 6.15
C THR A 138 -24.59 -5.97 5.01
N ARG A 139 -25.64 -5.18 4.77
CA ARG A 139 -26.61 -5.45 3.68
C ARG A 139 -25.95 -5.31 2.32
N GLU A 140 -25.17 -4.26 2.14
CA GLU A 140 -24.41 -3.91 0.95
C GLU A 140 -23.33 -4.97 0.70
N ALA A 141 -22.64 -5.42 1.77
CA ALA A 141 -21.69 -6.51 1.69
C ALA A 141 -22.33 -7.82 1.17
N ILE A 142 -23.52 -8.18 1.66
CA ILE A 142 -24.26 -9.37 1.19
C ILE A 142 -24.68 -9.24 -0.28
N LEU A 143 -25.03 -8.04 -0.76
CA LEU A 143 -25.37 -7.81 -2.17
C LEU A 143 -24.18 -8.09 -3.09
N ASP A 144 -22.98 -7.66 -2.69
CA ASP A 144 -21.76 -7.96 -3.43
C ASP A 144 -21.44 -9.47 -3.41
N ILE A 145 -21.60 -10.14 -2.28
CA ILE A 145 -21.43 -11.61 -2.20
C ILE A 145 -22.43 -12.35 -3.10
N ASN A 146 -23.69 -11.90 -3.15
CA ASN A 146 -24.68 -12.49 -4.06
C ASN A 146 -24.28 -12.27 -5.53
N SER A 147 -23.70 -11.12 -5.85
CA SER A 147 -23.19 -10.83 -7.19
C SER A 147 -22.03 -11.77 -7.56
N ILE A 148 -21.11 -12.04 -6.62
CA ILE A 148 -20.04 -13.03 -6.82
C ILE A 148 -20.63 -14.43 -7.06
N LEU A 149 -21.60 -14.86 -6.25
CA LEU A 149 -22.25 -16.17 -6.40
C LEU A 149 -23.02 -16.31 -7.72
N ALA A 150 -23.53 -15.21 -8.28
CA ALA A 150 -24.14 -15.22 -9.61
C ALA A 150 -23.09 -15.41 -10.72
N LEU A 151 -21.89 -14.85 -10.57
CA LEU A 151 -20.76 -15.02 -11.50
C LEU A 151 -20.11 -16.41 -11.36
N ASN A 152 -19.93 -16.86 -10.12
CA ASN A 152 -19.26 -18.09 -9.75
C ASN A 152 -20.04 -18.82 -8.63
N PRO A 153 -20.98 -19.70 -9.00
CA PRO A 153 -21.78 -20.46 -8.03
C PRO A 153 -20.97 -21.45 -7.18
N ARG A 154 -19.68 -21.68 -7.48
CA ARG A 154 -18.78 -22.58 -6.74
C ARG A 154 -17.86 -21.83 -5.76
N CYS A 155 -18.16 -20.57 -5.46
CA CYS A 155 -17.43 -19.82 -4.45
C CYS A 155 -17.82 -20.30 -3.04
N ASP A 156 -17.19 -21.36 -2.54
CA ASP A 156 -17.50 -21.94 -1.24
C ASP A 156 -17.28 -20.94 -0.09
N TYR A 157 -16.21 -20.13 -0.17
CA TYR A 157 -15.92 -19.11 0.84
C TYR A 157 -16.96 -17.98 0.86
N CYS A 158 -17.63 -17.70 -0.27
CA CYS A 158 -18.70 -16.71 -0.35
C CYS A 158 -19.93 -17.13 0.46
N TYR A 159 -20.29 -18.42 0.44
CA TYR A 159 -21.38 -18.95 1.26
C TYR A 159 -21.07 -18.83 2.76
N LEU A 160 -19.82 -19.08 3.16
CA LEU A 160 -19.37 -18.91 4.55
C LEU A 160 -19.47 -17.45 5.00
N GLN A 161 -18.99 -16.50 4.19
CA GLN A 161 -19.06 -15.07 4.52
C GLN A 161 -20.51 -14.57 4.60
N LYS A 162 -21.36 -15.01 3.68
CA LYS A 162 -22.79 -14.67 3.72
C LYS A 162 -23.46 -15.20 4.98
N ALA A 163 -23.17 -16.43 5.38
CA ALA A 163 -23.72 -17.00 6.61
C ALA A 163 -23.28 -16.21 7.86
N LEU A 164 -22.00 -15.84 7.93
CA LEU A 164 -21.43 -15.03 9.00
C LEU A 164 -22.13 -13.66 9.11
N TRP A 165 -22.30 -12.97 7.99
CA TRP A 165 -22.91 -11.64 7.96
C TRP A 165 -24.45 -11.65 8.10
N CYS A 166 -25.10 -12.79 7.93
CA CYS A 166 -26.53 -12.94 8.23
C CYS A 166 -26.83 -13.34 9.68
N SER A 167 -25.81 -13.72 10.46
CA SER A 167 -25.98 -14.18 11.84
C SER A 167 -25.87 -13.10 12.91
N ASP A 168 -25.41 -11.90 12.54
CA ASP A 168 -25.31 -10.71 13.41
C ASP A 168 -26.58 -9.85 13.32
#